data_AF-I0R160-F1
#
_entry.id   AF-I0R160-F1
#
_cell.length_a   1.000
_cell.length_b   1.000
_cell.length_c   1.000
_cell.angle_alpha   90.00
_cell.angle_beta   90.00
_cell.angle_gamma   90.00
#
_symmetry.space_group_name_H-M   'P 1'
#
loop_
_entity.id
_entity.type
_entity.pdbx_description
1 polymer ?
#
loop_
_entity_poly.entity_id
_entity_poly.type
_entity_poly.pdbx_seq_one_letter_code
_entity_poly.pdbx_strand_id
1 'polypeptide(L)' 'MVKTIENGETVYSLPHRAKVVTDSVGTALYMEYKGRKVADA' A
#
# COMPACT_ATOMS: atom_id res chain seq x y z
N MET A 1 0.63 -9.19 -11.07
CA MET A 1 0.30 -7.77 -10.82
C MET A 1 -1.11 -7.74 -10.30
N VAL A 2 -1.34 -7.22 -9.10
CA VAL A 2 -2.68 -7.17 -8.51
C VAL A 2 -3.18 -5.73 -8.62
N LYS A 3 -4.35 -5.59 -9.23
CA LYS A 3 -5.05 -4.31 -9.35
C LYS A 3 -5.93 -4.14 -8.11
N THR A 4 -5.73 -3.04 -7.38
CA THR A 4 -6.58 -2.67 -6.24
C THR A 4 -7.04 -1.23 -6.44
N ILE A 5 -8.27 -0.92 -6.06
CA ILE A 5 -8.81 0.44 -6.07
C ILE A 5 -8.70 0.95 -4.64
N GLU A 6 -7.86 1.95 -4.39
CA GLU A 6 -7.68 2.58 -3.09
C GLU A 6 -7.97 4.07 -3.22
N ASN A 7 -8.86 4.60 -2.37
CA ASN A 7 -9.27 6.02 -2.39
C ASN A 7 -9.71 6.55 -3.78
N GLY A 8 -10.24 5.68 -4.64
CA GLY A 8 -10.68 6.02 -6.00
C GLY A 8 -9.60 5.91 -7.07
N GLU A 9 -8.33 5.70 -6.71
CA GLU A 9 -7.23 5.49 -7.65
C GLU A 9 -6.92 4.00 -7.86
N THR A 10 -6.55 3.65 -9.09
CA THR A 10 -6.14 2.29 -9.43
C THR A 10 -4.65 2.12 -9.10
N VAL A 11 -4.36 1.38 -8.04
CA VAL A 11 -3.00 1.03 -7.63
C VAL A 11 -2.64 -0.33 -8.20
N TYR A 12 -1.46 -0.40 -8.82
CA TYR A 12 -0.86 -1.64 -9.28
C TYR A 12 0.22 -2.10 -8.33
N SER A 13 0.02 -3.27 -7.72
CA SER A 13 0.99 -3.87 -6.81
C SER A 13 1.66 -5.09 -7.45
N LEU A 14 2.97 -5.21 -7.20
CA LEU A 14 3.72 -6.42 -7.54
C LEU A 14 3.31 -7.55 -6.58
N PRO A 15 3.00 -8.75 -7.09
CA PRO A 15 2.72 -9.88 -6.23
C PRO A 15 3.97 -10.21 -5.39
N HIS A 16 3.77 -10.54 -4.11
CA HIS A 16 4.82 -10.85 -3.13
C HIS A 16 5.72 -9.68 -2.66
N ARG A 17 5.30 -8.43 -2.83
CA ARG A 17 5.97 -7.27 -2.20
C ARG A 17 5.01 -6.49 -1.30
N ALA A 18 5.53 -6.01 -0.17
CA ALA A 18 4.82 -5.02 0.63
C ALA A 18 4.80 -3.69 -0.12
N LYS A 19 3.68 -2.97 -0.01
CA LYS A 19 3.54 -1.60 -0.53
C LYS A 19 3.67 -0.62 0.62
N VAL A 20 4.29 0.52 0.36
CA VAL A 20 4.28 1.66 1.28
C VAL A 20 2.91 2.31 1.15
N VAL A 21 2.17 2.41 2.26
CA VAL A 21 0.96 3.22 2.33
C VAL A 21 1.36 4.59 2.86
N THR A 22 1.13 5.62 2.03
CA THR A 22 1.40 7.03 2.36
C THR A 22 0.11 7.76 2.68
N ASP A 23 0.16 8.68 3.64
CA ASP A 23 -0.91 9.64 3.89
C ASP A 23 -1.05 10.65 2.74
N SER A 24 -2.16 11.38 2.68
CA SER A 24 -2.43 12.45 1.72
C SER A 24 -1.39 13.60 1.75
N VAL A 25 -0.57 13.67 2.80
CA VAL A 25 0.49 14.67 2.99
C VAL A 25 1.88 14.10 2.63
N GLY A 26 1.95 12.84 2.15
CA GLY A 26 3.18 12.19 1.70
C GLY A 26 3.99 11.47 2.80
N THR A 27 3.48 11.44 4.04
CA THR A 27 4.12 10.71 5.15
C THR A 27 3.93 9.20 4.97
N ALA A 28 5.01 8.43 5.00
CA ALA A 28 4.95 6.97 4.98
C ALA A 28 4.45 6.46 6.34
N LEU A 29 3.27 5.83 6.38
CA LEU A 29 2.64 5.39 7.63
C LEU A 29 2.99 3.95 7.97
N TYR A 30 2.81 3.04 7.01
CA TYR A 30 3.07 1.63 7.22
C TYR A 30 3.29 0.89 5.92
N MET A 31 3.98 -0.24 6.05
CA MET A 31 4.09 -1.22 4.97
C MET A 31 2.89 -2.15 5.04
N GLU A 32 2.13 -2.29 3.96
CA GLU A 32 1.02 -3.22 3.85
C GLU A 32 1.35 -4.38 2.92
N TYR A 33 1.00 -5.59 3.33
CA TYR A 33 1.01 -6.76 2.44
C TYR A 33 -0.29 -7.53 2.59
N LYS A 34 -1.01 -7.73 1.48
CA LYS A 34 -2.25 -8.51 1.43
C LYS A 34 -3.27 -8.05 2.50
N GLY A 35 -3.46 -6.74 2.65
CA GLY A 35 -4.41 -6.17 3.61
C GLY A 35 -4.00 -6.30 5.09
N ARG A 36 -2.72 -6.58 5.37
CA ARG A 36 -2.18 -6.61 6.73
C ARG A 36 -1.05 -5.61 6.87
N LYS A 37 -1.03 -4.92 8.02
CA LYS A 37 0.07 -4.07 8.44
C LYS A 37 1.29 -4.95 8.74
N VAL A 38 2.37 -4.75 8.00
CA VAL A 38 3.62 -5.53 8.08
C VAL A 38 4.64 -4.84 8.98
N ALA A 39 4.76 -3.52 8.88
CA ALA A 39 5.68 -2.72 9.69
C ALA A 39 5.10 -1.33 9.94
N ASP A 40 5.30 -0.84 11.16
CA ASP A 40 5.16 0.58 11.53
C ASP A 40 6.47 1.28 11.17
N ALA A 41 6.38 2.49 10.60
CA ALA A 41 7.54 3.30 10.27
C ALA A 41 8.15 3.97 11.50
#